data_AF-A0A8J3MQP5-F1
#
_entry.id   AF-A0A8J3MQP5-F1
#
_cell.length_a   1.000
_cell.length_b   1.000
_cell.length_c   1.000
_cell.angle_alpha   90.00
_cell.angle_beta   90.00
_cell.angle_gamma   90.00
#
_symmetry.space_group_name_H-M   'P 1'
#
loop_
_entity.id
_entity.type
_entity.pdbx_description
1 polymer ?
#
loop_
_entity_poly.entity_id
_entity_poly.type
_entity_poly.pdbx_seq_one_letter_code
_entity_poly.pdbx_strand_id
1 'polypeptide(L)'
;MEITDTINVVPEELKSYIERIEKLELEKKEMQDHVRDVYAEAADKGFDPKIMKEVIKLRKMENDDREEQEMLLDTYQRALGMKDHCE
;
A
#
# COMPACT_ATOMS: atom_id res chain seq x y z
N MET A 1 23.91 1.89 -29.80
CA MET A 1 22.75 1.44 -29.00
C MET A 1 21.55 1.58 -29.91
N GLU A 2 21.10 0.45 -30.46
CA GLU A 2 20.08 0.40 -31.51
C GLU A 2 18.74 0.87 -30.94
N ILE A 3 18.20 1.91 -31.56
CA ILE A 3 16.86 2.40 -31.27
C ILE A 3 15.95 1.72 -32.27
N THR A 4 14.92 1.06 -31.74
CA THR A 4 13.72 0.53 -32.42
C THR A 4 13.93 -0.65 -33.36
N ASP A 5 14.05 -1.85 -32.75
CA ASP A 5 13.43 -3.04 -33.33
C ASP A 5 11.92 -2.77 -33.48
N THR A 6 11.54 -2.39 -34.70
CA THR A 6 10.30 -2.80 -35.38
C THR A 6 9.10 -3.06 -34.46
N ILE A 7 8.40 -1.99 -34.08
CA ILE A 7 7.01 -2.05 -33.65
C ILE A 7 6.16 -2.38 -34.90
N ASN A 8 6.24 -3.63 -35.36
CA ASN A 8 5.16 -4.22 -36.15
C ASN A 8 4.08 -4.69 -35.17
N VAL A 9 3.57 -3.76 -34.37
CA VAL A 9 2.48 -4.05 -33.43
C VAL A 9 1.22 -4.14 -34.26
N VAL A 10 0.62 -5.34 -34.28
CA VAL A 10 -0.68 -5.55 -34.88
C VAL A 10 -1.65 -4.61 -34.15
N PRO A 11 -2.31 -3.66 -34.84
CA PRO A 11 -3.17 -2.67 -34.19
C PRO A 11 -4.28 -3.28 -33.32
N GLU A 12 -4.66 -4.54 -33.60
CA GLU A 12 -5.66 -5.30 -32.84
C GLU A 12 -5.14 -5.80 -31.49
N GLU A 13 -3.86 -6.21 -31.40
CA GLU A 13 -3.27 -6.66 -30.13
C GLU A 13 -3.13 -5.50 -29.15
N LEU A 14 -2.67 -4.33 -29.64
CA LEU A 14 -2.56 -3.13 -28.82
C LEU A 14 -3.94 -2.69 -28.28
N LYS A 15 -4.98 -2.73 -29.13
CA LYS A 15 -6.36 -2.43 -28.71
C LYS A 15 -6.83 -3.40 -27.63
N SER A 16 -6.57 -4.71 -27.78
CA SER A 16 -6.94 -5.71 -26.78
C SER A 16 -6.26 -5.47 -25.43
N TYR A 17 -4.97 -5.11 -25.42
CA TYR A 17 -4.27 -4.78 -24.17
C TYR A 17 -4.84 -3.52 -23.52
N ILE A 18 -5.13 -2.47 -24.29
CA ILE A 18 -5.70 -1.22 -23.79
C ILE A 18 -7.08 -1.47 -23.18
N GLU A 19 -7.99 -2.14 -23.89
CA GLU A 19 -9.34 -2.44 -23.39
C GLU A 19 -9.32 -3.26 -22.09
N ARG A 20 -8.39 -4.22 -21.98
CA ARG A 20 -8.20 -5.01 -20.75
C ARG A 20 -7.71 -4.14 -19.60
N ILE A 21 -6.76 -3.24 -19.86
CA ILE A 21 -6.24 -2.32 -18.83
C ILE A 21 -7.32 -1.33 -18.39
N GLU A 22 -8.09 -0.77 -19.32
CA GLU A 22 -9.18 0.17 -19.00
C GLU A 22 -10.24 -0.50 -18.12
N LYS A 23 -10.60 -1.75 -18.41
CA LYS A 23 -11.51 -2.53 -17.56
C LYS A 23 -10.94 -2.75 -16.16
N LEU A 24 -9.66 -3.13 -16.05
CA LEU A 24 -9.00 -3.32 -14.76
C LEU A 24 -8.88 -2.03 -13.95
N GLU A 25 -8.61 -0.89 -14.59
CA GLU A 25 -8.56 0.42 -13.92
C GLU A 25 -9.94 0.87 -13.44
N LEU A 26 -11.02 0.55 -14.19
CA LEU A 26 -12.38 0.79 -13.73
C LEU A 26 -12.70 -0.04 -12.48
N GLU A 27 -12.45 -1.35 -12.51
CA GLU A 27 -12.67 -2.26 -11.37
C GLU A 27 -11.85 -1.84 -10.14
N LYS A 28 -10.60 -1.42 -10.35
CA LYS A 28 -9.73 -0.90 -9.28
C LYS A 28 -10.28 0.37 -8.67
N LYS A 29 -10.85 1.27 -9.48
CA LYS A 29 -11.49 2.49 -8.98
C LYS A 29 -12.72 2.16 -8.14
N GLU A 30 -13.59 1.26 -8.60
CA GLU A 30 -14.75 0.80 -7.82
C GLU A 30 -14.31 0.20 -6.49
N MET A 31 -13.27 -0.66 -6.47
CA MET A 31 -12.73 -1.20 -5.22
C MET A 31 -12.14 -0.13 -4.32
N GLN A 32 -11.46 0.87 -4.88
CA GLN A 32 -10.94 2.00 -4.09
C GLN A 32 -12.07 2.79 -3.44
N ASP A 33 -13.18 3.00 -4.14
CA ASP A 33 -14.34 3.71 -3.61
C ASP A 33 -15.01 2.88 -2.52
N HIS A 34 -15.20 1.57 -2.69
CA HIS A 34 -15.68 0.69 -1.62
C HIS A 34 -14.78 0.72 -0.37
N VAL A 35 -13.46 0.75 -0.54
CA VAL A 35 -12.53 0.88 0.59
C VAL A 35 -12.72 2.21 1.32
N ARG A 36 -12.97 3.31 0.58
CA ARG A 36 -13.25 4.62 1.19
C ARG A 36 -14.55 4.62 1.97
N ASP A 37 -15.60 3.99 1.44
CA ASP A 37 -16.89 3.88 2.11
C ASP A 37 -16.76 3.13 3.44
N VAL A 38 -15.97 2.04 3.49
CA VAL A 38 -15.70 1.32 4.75
C VAL A 38 -14.99 2.20 5.79
N TYR A 39 -14.02 3.03 5.35
CA TYR A 39 -13.37 3.97 6.27
C TYR A 39 -14.33 5.08 6.73
N ALA A 40 -15.25 5.53 5.88
CA ALA A 40 -16.26 6.52 6.23
C ALA A 40 -17.26 5.95 7.25
N GLU A 41 -17.77 4.72 7.02
CA GLU A 41 -18.62 4.03 7.99
C GLU A 41 -17.92 3.81 9.33
N ALA A 42 -16.62 3.50 9.32
CA ALA A 42 -15.85 3.35 10.54
C ALA A 42 -15.72 4.70 11.29
N ALA A 43 -15.55 5.80 10.56
CA ALA A 43 -15.53 7.14 11.12
C ALA A 43 -16.88 7.50 11.78
N ASP A 44 -18.00 7.18 11.13
CA ASP A 44 -19.35 7.42 11.67
C ASP A 44 -19.62 6.60 12.94
N LYS A 45 -19.00 5.42 13.04
CA LYS A 45 -19.04 4.57 14.25
C LYS A 45 -18.09 5.04 15.36
N GLY A 46 -17.29 6.08 15.11
CA GLY A 46 -16.37 6.68 16.08
C GLY A 46 -14.93 6.14 16.06
N PHE A 47 -14.53 5.38 15.03
CA PHE A 47 -13.15 4.94 14.84
C PHE A 47 -12.35 5.98 14.05
N ASP A 48 -11.04 6.11 14.32
CA ASP A 48 -10.16 6.99 13.54
C ASP A 48 -9.61 6.27 12.29
N PRO A 49 -9.96 6.69 11.06
CA PRO A 49 -9.48 6.08 9.84
C PRO A 49 -7.96 6.14 9.66
N LYS A 50 -7.27 7.11 10.26
CA LYS A 50 -5.80 7.22 10.21
C LYS A 50 -5.15 6.08 10.98
N ILE A 51 -5.63 5.84 12.20
CA ILE A 51 -5.12 4.74 13.04
C ILE A 51 -5.43 3.39 12.38
N MET A 52 -6.61 3.23 11.79
CA MET A 52 -6.97 2.01 11.06
C MET A 52 -6.03 1.74 9.87
N LYS A 53 -5.65 2.77 9.12
CA LYS A 53 -4.68 2.64 8.01
C LYS A 53 -3.31 2.21 8.50
N GLU A 54 -2.82 2.78 9.60
CA GLU A 54 -1.55 2.37 10.22
C GLU A 54 -1.62 0.91 10.70
N VAL A 55 -2.72 0.49 11.33
CA VAL A 55 -2.93 -0.91 11.74
C VAL A 55 -2.92 -1.85 10.53
N ILE A 56 -3.60 -1.50 9.43
CA ILE A 56 -3.60 -2.32 8.21
C ILE A 56 -2.19 -2.38 7.59
N LYS A 57 -1.46 -1.26 7.59
CA LYS A 57 -0.07 -1.22 7.11
C LYS A 57 0.82 -2.12 7.94
N LEU A 58 0.76 -2.00 9.27
CA LEU A 58 1.48 -2.88 10.19
C LEU A 58 1.13 -4.34 9.94
N ARG A 59 -0.16 -4.68 9.82
CA ARG A 59 -0.64 -6.05 9.55
C ARG A 59 -0.24 -6.60 8.19
N LYS A 60 0.04 -5.75 7.20
CA LYS A 60 0.53 -6.13 5.87
C LYS A 60 2.05 -6.34 5.84
N MET A 61 2.79 -5.77 6.79
CA MET A 61 4.21 -6.10 6.94
C MET A 61 4.32 -7.53 7.47
N GLU A 62 5.14 -8.34 6.79
CA GLU A 62 5.49 -9.69 7.24
C GLU A 62 5.97 -9.62 8.70
N ASN A 63 5.63 -10.63 9.51
CA ASN A 63 5.96 -10.59 10.94
C ASN A 63 7.48 -10.48 11.16
N ASP A 64 8.28 -11.09 10.29
CA ASP A 64 9.74 -11.06 10.33
C ASP A 64 10.28 -9.63 10.10
N ASP A 65 9.76 -8.91 9.09
CA ASP A 65 10.11 -7.51 8.84
C ASP A 65 9.69 -6.60 10.00
N ARG A 66 8.56 -6.91 10.65
CA ARG A 66 8.10 -6.14 11.83
C ARG A 66 9.03 -6.35 13.02
N GLU A 67 9.41 -7.60 13.30
CA GLU A 67 10.32 -7.93 14.41
C GLU A 67 11.71 -7.31 14.21
N GLU A 68 12.26 -7.37 12.98
CA GLU A 68 13.55 -6.75 12.67
C GLU A 68 13.47 -5.22 12.82
N GLN A 69 12.41 -4.59 12.31
CA GLN A 69 12.22 -3.15 12.43
C GLN A 69 11.98 -2.71 13.88
N GLU A 70 11.24 -3.49 14.68
CA GLU A 70 11.04 -3.23 16.12
C GLU A 70 12.36 -3.35 16.90
N MET A 71 13.19 -4.35 16.60
CA MET A 71 14.50 -4.53 17.24
C MET A 71 15.46 -3.37 16.93
N LEU A 72 15.47 -2.92 15.67
CA LEU A 72 16.25 -1.76 15.25
C LEU A 72 15.73 -0.47 15.90
N LEU A 73 14.41 -0.24 15.88
CA LEU A 73 13.79 0.91 16.53
C LEU A 73 14.10 0.94 18.03
N ASP A 74 14.03 -0.20 18.70
CA ASP A 74 14.35 -0.34 20.11
C ASP A 74 15.81 0.02 20.41
N THR A 75 16.74 -0.45 19.59
CA THR A 75 18.17 -0.10 19.69
C THR A 75 18.39 1.40 19.54
N TYR A 76 17.78 2.03 18.53
CA TYR A 76 17.89 3.48 18.33
C TYR A 76 17.20 4.29 19.43
N GLN A 77 16.03 3.84 19.91
CA GLN A 77 15.30 4.51 20.99
C GLN A 77 16.05 4.45 22.33
N ARG A 78 16.72 3.33 22.63
CA ARG A 78 17.64 3.23 23.78
C ARG A 78 18.85 4.14 23.60
N ALA A 79 19.47 4.14 22.42
CA ALA A 79 20.61 5.02 22.14
C ALA A 79 20.27 6.51 22.25
N LEU A 80 19.00 6.88 22.01
CA LEU A 80 18.49 8.25 22.13
C LEU A 80 17.84 8.55 23.49
N GLY A 81 17.84 7.60 24.44
CA GLY A 81 17.25 7.78 25.77
C GLY A 81 15.72 7.93 25.79
N MET A 82 15.04 7.53 24.71
CA MET A 82 13.58 7.62 24.56
C MET A 82 12.85 6.43 25.20
N LYS A 83 13.58 5.35 25.49
CA LYS A 83 13.06 4.10 26.07
C LYS A 83 13.70 3.71 27.39
N ASP A 84 14.58 4.55 27.94
CA ASP A 84 15.13 4.31 29.26
C ASP A 84 14.01 4.54 30.28
N HIS A 85 13.66 3.47 30.99
CA HIS A 85 12.92 3.55 32.23
C HIS A 85 13.58 4.61 33.12
N CYS A 86 12.78 5.53 33.64
CA CYS A 86 13.17 6.35 34.77
C CYS A 86 13.87 5.47 35.83
N GLU A 87 15.11 5.82 36.18
CA GLU A 87 15.59 5.68 37.55
C GLU A 87 15.49 7.04 38.25
#